data_AF-A0A8J3QC61-F1
#
_entry.id   AF-A0A8J3QC61-F1
#
_cell.length_a   1.000
_cell.length_b   1.000
_cell.length_c   1.000
_cell.angle_alpha   90.00
_cell.angle_beta   90.00
_cell.angle_gamma   90.00
#
_symmetry.space_group_name_H-M   'P 1'
#
loop_
_entity.id
_entity.type
_entity.pdbx_description
1 polymer ?
#
loop_
_entity_poly.entity_id
_entity_poly.type
_entity_poly.pdbx_seq_one_letter_code
_entity_poly.pdbx_strand_id
1 'polypeptide(L)'
;MGADSVLLHARLVPQVHPRVGWAADTDEVAAVLESTGINDSVASRDYGHGNVFTLARQVRLATARPSPDEAKPRPPLPLLGAMIRAGLYLTPTVVAVGMAGSLGTLPWYATTGLLVAGWGSAQGLAHLGYLAANESGSRAAARLLGLGFVALTAIWAALLMWLGAPAMAYLVSAAQLMLFAANTVTLVTGTERRVLAIALTGWAAVLAFMAGAGPVAVVALFAALAAMVVVGFWPAFAGGGSWCPSLRQGGVAAGHGIVGAGQAALFVLVVLTPAGTLTPIAASAPLLLGIPLTELMLLQHQRRVADGRERAAQRATFELHLRRISWLTAVPLVAPMPAALALVWLASSSDGWVLAACTLLTGINAICLVLVAHRRQSTAILLVWLSAALIAMGTLVTATLLPELRAAAAGAAALAMLCVYLPAAAVAVAAIRDPWSYR
;
A
#
# COMPACT_ATOMS: atom_id res chain seq x y z
N MET A 1 32.22 24.49 35.47
CA MET A 1 30.83 24.74 35.02
C MET A 1 30.16 25.57 36.09
N GLY A 2 29.65 26.76 35.75
CA GLY A 2 28.87 27.59 36.68
C GLY A 2 27.47 27.00 36.89
N ALA A 3 26.83 27.32 38.01
CA ALA A 3 25.49 26.82 38.37
C ALA A 3 24.43 27.08 37.27
N ASP A 4 24.57 28.17 36.51
CA ASP A 4 23.67 28.53 35.41
C ASP A 4 23.75 27.57 34.21
N SER A 5 24.94 27.01 33.92
CA SER A 5 25.08 26.07 32.80
C SER A 5 24.41 24.73 33.09
N VAL A 6 24.34 24.33 34.36
CA VAL A 6 23.64 23.10 34.80
C VAL A 6 22.13 23.25 34.63
N LEU A 7 21.58 24.42 34.96
CA LEU A 7 20.15 24.73 34.78
C LEU A 7 19.73 24.80 33.31
N LEU A 8 20.57 25.39 32.45
CA LEU A 8 20.33 25.43 31.00
C LEU A 8 20.38 24.03 30.38
N HIS A 9 21.32 23.20 30.82
CA HIS A 9 21.42 21.80 30.38
C HIS A 9 20.17 20.98 30.77
N ALA A 10 19.68 21.16 32.01
CA ALA A 10 18.47 20.51 32.51
C ALA A 10 17.20 20.94 31.75
N ARG A 11 17.18 22.13 31.14
CA ARG A 11 16.07 22.59 30.28
C ARG A 11 16.20 22.14 28.83
N LEU A 12 17.43 22.04 28.31
CA LEU A 12 17.69 21.60 26.95
C LEU A 12 17.22 20.16 26.75
N VAL A 13 17.64 19.23 27.61
CA VAL A 13 17.37 17.80 27.46
C VAL A 13 15.87 17.50 27.26
N PRO A 14 14.93 17.97 28.09
CA PRO A 14 13.49 17.77 27.87
C PRO A 14 12.96 18.39 26.57
N GLN A 15 13.50 19.53 26.13
CA GLN A 15 13.07 20.21 24.91
C GLN A 15 13.50 19.45 23.65
N VAL A 16 14.73 18.94 23.62
CA VAL A 16 15.23 18.19 22.46
C VAL A 16 14.88 16.71 22.51
N HIS A 17 14.64 16.12 23.68
CA HIS A 17 14.36 14.67 23.84
C HIS A 17 13.31 14.13 22.84
N PRO A 18 12.16 14.79 22.57
CA PRO A 18 11.20 14.33 21.57
C PRO A 18 11.78 14.28 20.15
N ARG A 19 12.76 15.14 19.85
CA ARG A 19 13.40 15.30 18.53
C ARG A 19 14.72 14.55 18.39
N VAL A 20 15.36 14.14 19.48
CA VAL A 20 16.62 13.37 19.45
C VAL A 20 16.44 11.93 19.94
N GLY A 21 15.27 11.55 20.43
CA GLY A 21 14.99 10.19 20.92
C GLY A 21 15.07 9.09 19.85
N TRP A 22 15.20 9.46 18.56
CA TRP A 22 15.46 8.56 17.43
C TRP A 22 16.91 8.61 16.94
N ALA A 23 17.74 9.52 17.45
CA ALA A 23 19.11 9.72 16.99
C ALA A 23 19.99 8.52 17.40
N ALA A 24 20.59 7.87 16.41
CA ALA A 24 21.39 6.66 16.60
C ALA A 24 22.80 6.95 17.11
N ASP A 25 23.33 8.14 16.81
CA ASP A 25 24.67 8.56 17.18
C ASP A 25 24.73 10.04 17.57
N THR A 26 25.91 10.46 18.02
CA THR A 26 26.17 11.83 18.48
C THR A 26 26.03 12.85 17.34
N ASP A 27 26.31 12.45 16.10
CA ASP A 27 26.29 13.35 14.96
C ASP A 27 24.85 13.69 14.54
N GLU A 28 23.93 12.72 14.64
CA GLU A 28 22.49 12.97 14.45
C GLU A 28 21.92 13.91 15.53
N VAL A 29 22.34 13.75 16.79
CA VAL A 29 21.97 14.69 17.85
C VAL A 29 22.55 16.09 17.56
N ALA A 30 23.80 16.17 17.11
CA ALA A 30 24.43 17.43 16.73
C ALA A 30 23.68 18.12 15.58
N ALA A 31 23.30 17.38 14.53
CA ALA A 31 22.51 17.92 13.42
C ALA A 31 21.13 18.45 13.86
N VAL A 32 20.47 17.76 14.80
CA VAL A 32 19.20 18.26 15.38
C VAL A 32 19.45 19.54 16.17
N LEU A 33 20.49 19.59 17.00
CA LEU A 33 20.86 20.79 17.77
C LEU A 33 21.15 21.97 16.83
N GLU A 34 21.96 21.76 15.79
CA GLU A 34 22.27 22.77 14.78
C GLU A 34 21.02 23.25 14.04
N SER A 35 20.12 22.33 13.67
CA SER A 35 18.85 22.68 13.02
C SER A 35 17.92 23.53 13.91
N THR A 36 18.11 23.45 15.23
CA THR A 36 17.42 24.31 16.22
C THR A 36 18.16 25.60 16.53
N GLY A 37 19.25 25.90 15.82
CA GLY A 37 20.05 27.12 15.98
C GLY A 37 21.18 27.00 17.00
N ILE A 38 21.48 25.79 17.51
CA ILE A 38 22.58 25.56 18.45
C ILE A 38 23.83 25.14 17.66
N ASN A 39 24.66 26.13 17.32
CA ASN A 39 25.97 25.92 16.69
C ASN A 39 27.10 25.91 17.75
N ASP A 40 28.35 25.76 17.33
CA ASP A 40 29.52 25.71 18.25
C ASP A 40 29.63 26.92 19.18
N SER A 41 29.32 28.13 18.68
CA SER A 41 29.36 29.35 19.48
C SER A 41 28.27 29.35 20.56
N VAL A 42 27.06 28.90 20.21
CA VAL A 42 25.93 28.76 21.16
C VAL A 42 26.21 27.63 22.17
N ALA A 43 26.77 26.50 21.72
CA ALA A 43 27.16 25.38 22.57
C ALA A 43 28.21 25.81 23.63
N SER A 44 29.18 26.62 23.23
CA SER A 44 30.22 27.14 24.12
C SER A 44 29.69 28.20 25.07
N ARG A 45 28.98 29.21 24.56
CA ARG A 45 28.46 30.34 25.34
C ARG A 45 27.37 29.92 26.34
N ASP A 46 26.39 29.15 25.89
CA ASP A 46 25.16 28.92 26.65
C ASP A 46 25.22 27.60 27.45
N TYR A 47 26.04 26.65 27.01
CA TYR A 47 26.10 25.32 27.62
C TYR A 47 27.49 24.92 28.12
N GLY A 48 28.53 25.74 27.87
CA GLY A 48 29.89 25.49 28.34
C GLY A 48 30.60 24.32 27.64
N HIS A 49 30.18 23.95 26.42
CA HIS A 49 30.79 22.87 25.64
C HIS A 49 31.58 23.43 24.46
N GLY A 50 32.82 22.96 24.26
CA GLY A 50 33.72 23.50 23.25
C GLY A 50 33.22 23.40 21.80
N ASN A 51 32.25 22.54 21.51
CA ASN A 51 31.55 22.42 20.23
C ASN A 51 30.20 21.71 20.40
N VAL A 52 29.37 21.77 19.36
CA VAL A 52 28.04 21.16 19.32
C VAL A 52 28.09 19.63 19.47
N PHE A 53 29.15 18.97 18.97
CA PHE A 53 29.32 17.52 19.11
C PHE A 53 29.54 17.08 20.56
N THR A 54 30.26 17.88 21.35
CA THR A 54 30.50 17.61 22.77
C THR A 54 29.21 17.78 23.57
N LEU A 55 28.43 18.83 23.25
CA LEU A 55 27.09 19.02 23.81
C LEU A 55 26.14 17.88 23.39
N ALA A 56 26.16 17.50 22.11
CA ALA A 56 25.36 16.41 21.56
C ALA A 56 25.67 15.07 22.25
N ARG A 57 26.94 14.82 22.60
CA ARG A 57 27.33 13.62 23.36
C ARG A 57 26.70 13.63 24.75
N GLN A 58 26.69 14.78 25.42
CA GLN A 58 26.09 14.92 26.76
C GLN A 58 24.56 14.80 26.71
N VAL A 59 23.91 15.48 25.76
CA VAL A 59 22.47 15.32 25.50
C VAL A 59 22.17 13.85 25.24
N ARG A 60 22.93 13.19 24.37
CA ARG A 60 22.75 11.77 24.07
C ARG A 60 22.92 10.88 25.29
N LEU A 61 23.89 11.13 26.17
CA LEU A 61 24.06 10.38 27.43
C LEU A 61 22.90 10.63 28.40
N ALA A 62 22.42 11.86 28.50
CA ALA A 62 21.29 12.23 29.35
C ALA A 62 19.94 11.71 28.81
N THR A 63 19.81 11.57 27.48
CA THR A 63 18.65 10.97 26.82
C THR A 63 18.85 9.48 26.51
N ALA A 64 20.02 8.92 26.85
CA ALA A 64 20.33 7.53 26.55
C ALA A 64 19.29 6.70 27.28
N ARG A 65 18.53 5.92 26.52
CA ARG A 65 17.64 4.93 27.12
C ARG A 65 18.51 3.99 27.96
N PRO A 66 18.00 3.52 29.12
CA PRO A 66 18.67 2.49 29.89
C PRO A 66 19.18 1.38 28.95
N SER A 67 20.39 0.89 29.21
CA SER A 67 20.92 -0.32 28.56
C SER A 67 19.82 -1.39 28.50
N PRO A 68 19.72 -2.19 27.43
CA PRO A 68 18.66 -3.19 27.27
C PRO A 68 18.86 -4.36 28.24
N ASP A 69 18.76 -4.10 29.55
CA ASP A 69 18.48 -5.12 30.53
C ASP A 69 16.97 -5.30 30.57
N GLU A 70 16.57 -6.55 30.29
CA GLU A 70 15.21 -7.00 29.96
C GLU A 70 14.68 -6.50 28.62
N ALA A 71 14.93 -7.29 27.56
CA ALA A 71 14.16 -7.21 26.33
C ALA A 71 12.67 -7.34 26.68
N LYS A 72 11.94 -6.22 26.68
CA LYS A 72 10.48 -6.22 26.85
C LYS A 72 9.90 -7.30 25.94
N PRO A 73 8.98 -8.14 26.45
CA PRO A 73 8.37 -9.19 25.66
C PRO A 73 7.87 -8.59 24.35
N ARG A 74 8.34 -9.14 23.23
CA ARG A 74 7.91 -8.68 21.91
C ARG A 74 6.39 -8.86 21.88
N PRO A 75 5.60 -7.82 21.52
CA PRO A 75 4.18 -8.03 21.28
C PRO A 75 3.98 -9.22 20.31
N PRO A 76 2.89 -9.99 20.32
CA PRO A 76 2.66 -10.96 19.25
C PRO A 76 2.60 -10.25 17.87
N LEU A 77 2.95 -10.93 16.79
CA LEU A 77 2.68 -10.39 15.45
C LEU A 77 1.16 -10.23 15.31
N PRO A 78 0.66 -9.11 14.76
CA PRO A 78 -0.77 -8.90 14.61
C PRO A 78 -1.31 -9.71 13.42
N LEU A 79 -1.11 -11.03 13.41
CA LEU A 79 -1.51 -11.93 12.32
C LEU A 79 -2.99 -11.79 12.00
N LEU A 80 -3.84 -11.78 13.03
CA LEU A 80 -5.27 -11.54 12.86
C LEU A 80 -5.55 -10.19 12.18
N GLY A 81 -4.84 -9.13 12.56
CA GLY A 81 -4.97 -7.81 11.92
C GLY A 81 -4.56 -7.84 10.44
N ALA A 82 -3.46 -8.51 10.11
CA ALA A 82 -3.02 -8.72 8.74
C ALA A 82 -4.05 -9.52 7.92
N MET A 83 -4.61 -10.60 8.49
CA MET A 83 -5.65 -11.40 7.84
C MET A 83 -6.95 -10.61 7.64
N ILE A 84 -7.33 -9.76 8.60
CA ILE A 84 -8.50 -8.89 8.45
C ILE A 84 -8.30 -7.91 7.30
N ARG A 85 -7.14 -7.23 7.24
CA ARG A 85 -6.83 -6.30 6.14
C ARG A 85 -6.76 -7.02 4.80
N ALA A 86 -6.15 -8.21 4.77
CA ALA A 86 -6.17 -9.05 3.59
C ALA A 86 -7.60 -9.36 3.14
N GLY A 87 -8.49 -9.78 4.04
CA GLY A 87 -9.91 -9.98 3.73
C GLY A 87 -10.56 -8.74 3.10
N LEU A 88 -10.32 -7.54 3.65
CA LEU A 88 -10.82 -6.31 3.04
C LEU A 88 -10.27 -6.06 1.64
N TYR A 89 -8.95 -6.26 1.43
CA TYR A 89 -8.33 -6.15 0.11
C TYR A 89 -8.87 -7.16 -0.91
N LEU A 90 -9.35 -8.33 -0.46
CA LEU A 90 -9.95 -9.35 -1.33
C LEU A 90 -11.38 -9.00 -1.76
N THR A 91 -12.09 -8.17 -0.99
CA THR A 91 -13.52 -7.90 -1.23
C THR A 91 -13.81 -7.35 -2.63
N PRO A 92 -13.07 -6.35 -3.16
CA PRO A 92 -13.25 -5.87 -4.53
C PRO A 92 -13.00 -6.95 -5.57
N THR A 93 -11.99 -7.79 -5.36
CA THR A 93 -11.65 -8.89 -6.26
C THR A 93 -12.75 -9.94 -6.29
N VAL A 94 -13.26 -10.35 -5.12
CA VAL A 94 -14.36 -11.33 -5.01
C VAL A 94 -15.61 -10.84 -5.73
N VAL A 95 -16.00 -9.57 -5.50
CA VAL A 95 -17.17 -8.97 -6.16
C VAL A 95 -16.95 -8.84 -7.67
N ALA A 96 -15.79 -8.33 -8.10
CA ALA A 96 -15.48 -8.15 -9.52
C ALA A 96 -15.50 -9.49 -10.28
N VAL A 97 -14.87 -10.51 -9.71
CA VAL A 97 -14.78 -11.84 -10.31
C VAL A 97 -16.15 -12.53 -10.31
N GLY A 98 -16.88 -12.52 -9.20
CA GLY A 98 -18.17 -13.19 -9.10
C GLY A 98 -19.28 -12.53 -9.94
N MET A 99 -19.17 -11.24 -10.21
CA MET A 99 -20.13 -10.50 -11.04
C MET A 99 -19.69 -10.35 -12.51
N ALA A 100 -18.49 -10.80 -12.90
CA ALA A 100 -17.90 -10.52 -14.21
C ALA A 100 -18.82 -10.89 -15.39
N GLY A 101 -19.47 -12.06 -15.33
CA GLY A 101 -20.38 -12.52 -16.39
C GLY A 101 -21.60 -11.61 -16.60
N SER A 102 -22.13 -11.01 -15.53
CA SER A 102 -23.28 -10.11 -15.59
C SER A 102 -22.92 -8.67 -15.95
N LEU A 103 -21.64 -8.30 -15.78
CA LEU A 103 -21.13 -6.98 -16.11
C LEU A 103 -20.62 -6.89 -17.56
N GLY A 104 -20.47 -8.02 -18.26
CA GLY A 104 -19.88 -8.08 -19.61
C GLY A 104 -20.64 -7.32 -20.70
N THR A 105 -21.92 -7.01 -20.50
CA THR A 105 -22.74 -6.23 -21.44
C THR A 105 -22.65 -4.71 -21.21
N LEU A 106 -22.02 -4.28 -20.12
CA LEU A 106 -21.86 -2.87 -19.80
C LEU A 106 -20.62 -2.29 -20.47
N PRO A 107 -20.63 -0.99 -20.79
CA PRO A 107 -19.46 -0.35 -21.36
C PRO A 107 -18.26 -0.45 -20.41
N TRP A 108 -17.06 -0.67 -20.97
CA TRP A 108 -15.83 -0.86 -20.19
C TRP A 108 -15.56 0.30 -19.21
N TYR A 109 -15.93 1.53 -19.56
CA TYR A 109 -15.75 2.70 -18.70
C TYR A 109 -16.63 2.62 -17.43
N ALA A 110 -17.74 1.88 -17.43
CA ALA A 110 -18.58 1.67 -16.25
C ALA A 110 -18.12 0.50 -15.37
N THR A 111 -17.14 -0.29 -15.84
CA THR A 111 -16.68 -1.51 -15.18
C THR A 111 -15.17 -1.48 -14.93
N THR A 112 -14.35 -1.84 -15.92
CA THR A 112 -12.89 -1.93 -15.80
C THR A 112 -12.22 -0.56 -15.77
N GLY A 113 -12.74 0.42 -16.53
CA GLY A 113 -12.24 1.80 -16.50
C GLY A 113 -12.42 2.45 -15.13
N LEU A 114 -13.61 2.28 -14.52
CA LEU A 114 -13.85 2.73 -13.15
C LEU A 114 -13.09 1.91 -12.12
N LEU A 115 -12.88 0.61 -12.31
CA LEU A 115 -12.00 -0.17 -11.45
C LEU A 115 -10.60 0.46 -11.37
N VAL A 116 -10.02 0.85 -12.51
CA VAL A 116 -8.71 1.51 -12.59
C VAL A 116 -8.73 2.88 -11.92
N ALA A 117 -9.70 3.72 -12.26
CA ALA A 117 -9.82 5.07 -11.69
C ALA A 117 -10.11 5.04 -10.18
N GLY A 118 -10.99 4.14 -9.74
CA GLY A 118 -11.39 3.96 -8.35
C GLY A 118 -10.27 3.42 -7.49
N TRP A 119 -9.53 2.40 -7.96
CA TRP A 119 -8.38 1.85 -7.24
C TRP A 119 -7.25 2.88 -7.13
N GLY A 120 -6.91 3.57 -8.23
CA GLY A 120 -5.92 4.65 -8.21
C GLY A 120 -6.32 5.76 -7.25
N SER A 121 -7.54 6.29 -7.37
CA SER A 121 -8.04 7.34 -6.47
C SER A 121 -8.05 6.88 -5.01
N ALA A 122 -8.47 5.64 -4.74
CA ALA A 122 -8.47 5.06 -3.40
C ALA A 122 -7.07 5.00 -2.78
N GLN A 123 -6.02 4.68 -3.54
CA GLN A 123 -4.64 4.66 -3.06
C GLN A 123 -4.12 6.06 -2.74
N GLY A 124 -4.38 7.04 -3.62
CA GLY A 124 -4.02 8.43 -3.36
C GLY A 124 -4.76 9.01 -2.15
N LEU A 125 -6.07 8.77 -2.05
CA LEU A 125 -6.88 9.17 -0.91
C LEU A 125 -6.46 8.46 0.38
N ALA A 126 -6.12 7.17 0.35
CA ALA A 126 -5.62 6.44 1.52
C ALA A 126 -4.35 7.09 2.09
N HIS A 127 -3.41 7.50 1.22
CA HIS A 127 -2.21 8.21 1.65
C HIS A 127 -2.55 9.50 2.42
N LEU A 128 -3.41 10.35 1.87
CA LEU A 128 -3.85 11.57 2.55
C LEU A 128 -4.65 11.26 3.82
N GLY A 129 -5.47 10.21 3.80
CA GLY A 129 -6.24 9.73 4.93
C GLY A 129 -5.35 9.32 6.11
N TYR A 130 -4.26 8.59 5.86
CA TYR A 130 -3.29 8.23 6.90
C TYR A 130 -2.57 9.45 7.47
N LEU A 131 -2.23 10.44 6.63
CA LEU A 131 -1.66 11.71 7.11
C LEU A 131 -2.65 12.47 8.00
N ALA A 132 -3.90 12.64 7.54
CA ALA A 132 -4.96 13.27 8.31
C ALA A 132 -5.26 12.51 9.62
N ALA A 133 -5.23 11.17 9.60
CA ALA A 133 -5.44 10.35 10.78
C ALA A 133 -4.33 10.53 11.82
N ASN A 134 -3.08 10.63 11.37
CA ASN A 134 -1.93 10.86 12.24
C ASN A 134 -1.89 12.29 12.81
N GLU A 135 -2.26 13.29 12.01
CA GLU A 135 -2.15 14.71 12.39
C GLU A 135 -3.40 15.24 13.12
N SER A 136 -4.59 14.74 12.77
CA SER A 136 -5.88 15.29 13.22
C SER A 136 -6.90 14.22 13.64
N GLY A 137 -6.50 12.95 13.66
CA GLY A 137 -7.31 11.83 14.12
C GLY A 137 -8.23 11.24 13.05
N SER A 138 -8.82 10.08 13.37
CA SER A 138 -9.62 9.26 12.45
C SER A 138 -10.87 9.98 11.92
N ARG A 139 -11.44 10.92 12.68
CA ARG A 139 -12.64 11.70 12.25
C ARG A 139 -12.32 12.62 11.08
N ALA A 140 -11.22 13.38 11.18
CA ALA A 140 -10.76 14.28 10.12
C ALA A 140 -10.42 13.49 8.85
N ALA A 141 -9.75 12.34 9.01
CA ALA A 141 -9.47 11.42 7.92
C ALA A 141 -10.74 10.90 7.24
N ALA A 142 -11.73 10.44 8.00
CA ALA A 142 -12.99 9.94 7.46
C ALA A 142 -13.74 11.00 6.64
N ARG A 143 -13.75 12.27 7.08
CA ARG A 143 -14.36 13.39 6.35
C ARG A 143 -13.61 13.72 5.07
N LEU A 144 -12.29 13.81 5.13
CA LEU A 144 -11.45 14.02 3.95
C LEU A 144 -11.74 12.96 2.88
N LEU A 145 -11.74 11.69 3.29
CA LEU A 145 -12.04 10.57 2.40
C LEU A 145 -13.46 10.67 1.85
N GLY A 146 -14.43 11.03 2.69
CA GLY A 146 -15.83 11.20 2.26
C GLY A 146 -15.96 12.27 1.18
N LEU A 147 -15.36 13.45 1.40
CA LEU A 147 -15.30 14.52 0.40
C LEU A 147 -14.60 14.08 -0.89
N GLY A 148 -13.48 13.37 -0.77
CA GLY A 148 -12.75 12.84 -1.93
C GLY A 148 -13.57 11.86 -2.76
N PHE A 149 -14.26 10.91 -2.13
CA PHE A 149 -15.12 9.95 -2.83
C PHE A 149 -16.40 10.57 -3.38
N VAL A 150 -16.98 11.58 -2.71
CA VAL A 150 -18.09 12.37 -3.26
C VAL A 150 -17.66 13.11 -4.52
N ALA A 151 -16.49 13.77 -4.49
CA ALA A 151 -15.94 14.45 -5.66
C ALA A 151 -15.67 13.48 -6.81
N LEU A 152 -15.05 12.33 -6.54
CA LEU A 152 -14.83 11.28 -7.54
C LEU A 152 -16.16 10.77 -8.13
N THR A 153 -17.17 10.57 -7.30
CA THR A 153 -18.51 10.13 -7.74
C THR A 153 -19.15 11.16 -8.65
N ALA A 154 -19.07 12.46 -8.31
CA ALA A 154 -19.60 13.54 -9.13
C ALA A 154 -18.89 13.63 -10.49
N ILE A 155 -17.55 13.56 -10.50
CA ILE A 155 -16.74 13.56 -11.73
C ILE A 155 -17.11 12.37 -12.61
N TRP A 156 -17.22 11.17 -12.02
CA TRP A 156 -17.54 9.97 -12.78
C TRP A 156 -18.98 9.96 -13.31
N ALA A 157 -19.94 10.42 -12.52
CA ALA A 157 -21.32 10.58 -12.95
C ALA A 157 -21.44 11.56 -14.12
N ALA A 158 -20.70 12.67 -14.09
CA ALA A 158 -20.63 13.61 -15.21
C ALA A 158 -20.03 12.97 -16.47
N LEU A 159 -18.99 12.14 -16.32
CA LEU A 159 -18.40 11.38 -17.43
C LEU A 159 -19.42 10.39 -18.02
N LEU A 160 -20.13 9.63 -17.18
CA LEU A 160 -21.18 8.71 -17.63
C LEU A 160 -22.30 9.44 -18.38
N MET A 161 -22.69 10.63 -17.89
CA MET A 161 -23.69 11.47 -18.55
C MET A 161 -23.19 11.95 -19.91
N TRP A 162 -21.95 12.44 -19.98
CA TRP A 162 -21.33 12.91 -21.22
C TRP A 162 -21.21 11.79 -22.27
N LEU A 163 -20.97 10.56 -21.83
CA LEU A 163 -20.88 9.37 -22.70
C LEU A 163 -22.24 8.73 -23.02
N GLY A 164 -23.36 9.29 -22.54
CA GLY A 164 -24.70 8.73 -22.77
C GLY A 164 -24.91 7.33 -22.16
N ALA A 165 -24.29 7.06 -21.01
CA ALA A 165 -24.30 5.74 -20.40
C ALA A 165 -25.71 5.29 -19.94
N PRO A 166 -26.05 4.00 -20.00
CA PRO A 166 -27.34 3.49 -19.54
C PRO A 166 -27.47 3.57 -18.02
N ALA A 167 -28.70 3.58 -17.49
CA ALA A 167 -28.97 3.67 -16.05
C ALA A 167 -28.22 2.60 -15.21
N MET A 168 -28.10 1.39 -15.74
CA MET A 168 -27.36 0.30 -15.09
C MET A 168 -25.87 0.63 -14.89
N ALA A 169 -25.26 1.40 -15.79
CA ALA A 169 -23.87 1.84 -15.67
C ALA A 169 -23.67 2.74 -14.44
N TYR A 170 -24.64 3.62 -14.14
CA TYR A 170 -24.60 4.44 -12.92
C TYR A 170 -24.71 3.59 -11.66
N LEU A 171 -25.61 2.62 -11.64
CA LEU A 171 -25.81 1.75 -10.49
C LEU A 171 -24.57 0.90 -10.18
N VAL A 172 -23.98 0.28 -11.21
CA VAL A 172 -22.73 -0.49 -11.08
C VAL A 172 -21.57 0.40 -10.67
N SER A 173 -21.48 1.60 -11.26
CA SER A 173 -20.43 2.56 -10.92
C SER A 173 -20.52 3.03 -9.47
N ALA A 174 -21.73 3.33 -9.01
CA ALA A 174 -21.98 3.67 -7.61
C ALA A 174 -21.59 2.52 -6.67
N ALA A 175 -21.93 1.27 -6.99
CA ALA A 175 -21.51 0.10 -6.21
C ALA A 175 -19.99 -0.04 -6.11
N GLN A 176 -19.29 0.08 -7.24
CA GLN A 176 -17.82 0.01 -7.26
C GLN A 176 -17.18 1.13 -6.43
N LEU A 177 -17.68 2.37 -6.56
CA LEU A 177 -17.19 3.50 -5.78
C LEU A 177 -17.48 3.36 -4.28
N MET A 178 -18.67 2.87 -3.91
CA MET A 178 -19.01 2.54 -2.52
C MET A 178 -18.05 1.50 -1.94
N LEU A 179 -17.70 0.48 -2.72
CA LEU A 179 -16.76 -0.56 -2.31
C LEU A 179 -15.35 -0.01 -2.07
N PHE A 180 -14.82 0.81 -2.99
CA PHE A 180 -13.54 1.48 -2.80
C PHE A 180 -13.57 2.44 -1.60
N ALA A 181 -14.63 3.24 -1.48
CA ALA A 181 -14.79 4.20 -0.40
C ALA A 181 -14.80 3.52 0.97
N ALA A 182 -15.63 2.48 1.12
CA ALA A 182 -15.75 1.71 2.35
C ALA A 182 -14.42 1.06 2.74
N ASN A 183 -13.73 0.40 1.81
CA ASN A 183 -12.44 -0.23 2.10
C ASN A 183 -11.39 0.80 2.51
N THR A 184 -11.26 1.90 1.77
CA THR A 184 -10.27 2.94 2.06
C THR A 184 -10.50 3.59 3.42
N VAL A 185 -11.73 4.03 3.72
CA VAL A 185 -12.02 4.66 5.03
C VAL A 185 -11.81 3.69 6.18
N THR A 186 -12.14 2.42 5.97
CA THR A 186 -12.03 1.38 6.99
C THR A 186 -10.58 1.12 7.38
N LEU A 187 -9.70 1.00 6.38
CA LEU A 187 -8.26 0.80 6.56
C LEU A 187 -7.57 2.00 7.22
N VAL A 188 -8.08 3.21 6.99
CA VAL A 188 -7.51 4.45 7.56
C VAL A 188 -8.03 4.71 8.97
N THR A 189 -9.29 4.39 9.26
CA THR A 189 -9.96 4.71 10.53
C THR A 189 -9.87 3.60 11.59
N GLY A 190 -9.39 2.41 11.22
CA GLY A 190 -9.26 1.28 12.15
C GLY A 190 -10.58 0.55 12.45
N THR A 191 -11.52 0.57 11.50
CA THR A 191 -12.84 -0.08 11.64
C THR A 191 -12.91 -1.46 10.98
N GLU A 192 -11.75 -2.07 10.71
CA GLU A 192 -11.59 -3.20 9.79
C GLU A 192 -12.40 -4.44 10.19
N ARG A 193 -12.42 -4.77 11.49
CA ARG A 193 -13.15 -5.94 11.99
C ARG A 193 -14.64 -5.88 11.70
N ARG A 194 -15.25 -4.72 11.91
CA ARG A 194 -16.70 -4.54 11.77
C ARG A 194 -17.10 -4.58 10.30
N VAL A 195 -16.34 -3.89 9.46
CA VAL A 195 -16.60 -3.84 8.02
C VAL A 195 -16.30 -5.18 7.35
N LEU A 196 -15.29 -5.92 7.79
CA LEU A 196 -15.06 -7.28 7.28
C LEU A 196 -16.22 -8.22 7.58
N ALA A 197 -16.80 -8.17 8.79
CA ALA A 197 -17.97 -8.99 9.12
C ALA A 197 -19.15 -8.74 8.16
N ILE A 198 -19.34 -7.49 7.72
CA ILE A 198 -20.34 -7.12 6.71
C ILE A 198 -19.88 -7.52 5.30
N ALA A 199 -18.60 -7.38 4.98
CA ALA A 199 -18.07 -7.81 3.69
C ALA A 199 -18.30 -9.31 3.46
N LEU A 200 -18.20 -10.15 4.51
CA LEU A 200 -18.52 -11.58 4.44
C LEU A 200 -19.97 -11.84 4.03
N THR A 201 -20.94 -11.00 4.42
CA THR A 201 -22.32 -11.14 3.93
C THR A 201 -22.42 -10.75 2.45
N GLY A 202 -21.62 -9.78 2.00
CA GLY A 202 -21.47 -9.46 0.57
C GLY A 202 -20.86 -10.62 -0.22
N TRP A 203 -19.87 -11.31 0.33
CA TRP A 203 -19.28 -12.50 -0.31
C TRP A 203 -20.29 -13.64 -0.41
N ALA A 204 -21.05 -13.89 0.64
CA ALA A 204 -22.14 -14.87 0.61
C ALA A 204 -23.20 -14.50 -0.43
N ALA A 205 -23.53 -13.21 -0.58
CA ALA A 205 -24.44 -12.73 -1.63
C ALA A 205 -23.88 -12.99 -3.04
N VAL A 206 -22.58 -12.74 -3.27
CA VAL A 206 -21.93 -13.08 -4.55
C VAL A 206 -22.00 -14.58 -4.84
N LEU A 207 -21.71 -15.43 -3.84
CA LEU A 207 -21.81 -16.89 -4.00
C LEU A 207 -23.24 -17.34 -4.29
N ALA A 208 -24.24 -16.77 -3.60
CA ALA A 208 -25.65 -17.05 -3.85
C ALA A 208 -26.07 -16.62 -5.26
N PHE A 209 -25.57 -15.47 -5.73
CA PHE A 209 -25.80 -15.01 -7.10
C PHE A 209 -25.24 -16.00 -8.13
N MET A 210 -23.99 -16.45 -7.94
CA MET A 210 -23.37 -17.48 -8.77
C MET A 210 -24.12 -18.82 -8.74
N ALA A 211 -24.77 -19.15 -7.62
CA ALA A 211 -25.61 -20.32 -7.47
C ALA A 211 -27.04 -20.16 -8.04
N GLY A 212 -27.36 -19.02 -8.66
CA GLY A 212 -28.64 -18.79 -9.35
C GLY A 212 -29.72 -18.10 -8.50
N ALA A 213 -29.40 -17.53 -7.34
CA ALA A 213 -30.38 -16.82 -6.50
C ALA A 213 -30.88 -15.48 -7.10
N GLY A 214 -30.34 -15.06 -8.25
CA GLY A 214 -30.89 -13.99 -9.07
C GLY A 214 -30.95 -12.62 -8.35
N PRO A 215 -32.04 -11.84 -8.52
CA PRO A 215 -32.13 -10.48 -8.01
C PRO A 215 -31.99 -10.33 -6.49
N VAL A 216 -32.42 -11.32 -5.70
CA VAL A 216 -32.35 -11.28 -4.23
C VAL A 216 -30.91 -11.19 -3.75
N ALA A 217 -30.02 -11.96 -4.37
CA ALA A 217 -28.58 -11.91 -4.07
C ALA A 217 -27.96 -10.55 -4.45
N VAL A 218 -28.39 -9.95 -5.56
CA VAL A 218 -27.95 -8.61 -5.96
C VAL A 218 -28.38 -7.57 -4.94
N VAL A 219 -29.64 -7.58 -4.49
CA VAL A 219 -30.13 -6.66 -3.45
C VAL A 219 -29.35 -6.84 -2.14
N ALA A 220 -29.08 -8.08 -1.74
CA ALA A 220 -28.27 -8.38 -0.54
C ALA A 220 -26.83 -7.83 -0.67
N LEU A 221 -26.23 -7.93 -1.86
CA LEU A 221 -24.92 -7.34 -2.14
C LEU A 221 -24.94 -5.81 -2.00
N PHE A 222 -25.93 -5.12 -2.59
CA PHE A 222 -26.06 -3.66 -2.44
C PHE A 222 -26.29 -3.25 -0.98
N ALA A 223 -27.11 -3.99 -0.25
CA ALA A 223 -27.34 -3.75 1.18
C ALA A 223 -26.05 -3.91 1.99
N ALA A 224 -25.25 -4.94 1.71
CA ALA A 224 -23.95 -5.14 2.35
C ALA A 224 -22.99 -3.98 2.04
N LEU A 225 -22.90 -3.55 0.78
CA LEU A 225 -22.07 -2.40 0.38
C LEU A 225 -22.49 -1.11 1.09
N ALA A 226 -23.80 -0.83 1.15
CA ALA A 226 -24.33 0.33 1.86
C ALA A 226 -24.00 0.27 3.36
N ALA A 227 -24.16 -0.90 3.99
CA ALA A 227 -23.80 -1.11 5.39
C ALA A 227 -22.30 -0.93 5.64
N MET A 228 -21.43 -1.41 4.74
CA MET A 228 -19.98 -1.17 4.81
C MET A 228 -19.65 0.32 4.77
N VAL A 229 -20.28 1.09 3.87
CA VAL A 229 -20.11 2.55 3.79
C VAL A 229 -20.56 3.22 5.09
N VAL A 230 -21.76 2.91 5.59
CA VAL A 230 -22.29 3.49 6.83
C VAL A 230 -21.36 3.22 8.02
N VAL A 231 -20.90 1.97 8.19
CA VAL A 231 -20.02 1.60 9.30
C VAL A 231 -18.62 2.19 9.15
N GLY A 232 -18.06 2.18 7.94
CA GLY A 232 -16.74 2.75 7.67
C GLY A 232 -16.68 4.26 7.87
N PHE A 233 -17.72 4.98 7.44
CA PHE A 233 -17.82 6.44 7.60
C PHE A 233 -18.45 6.89 8.92
N TRP A 234 -18.84 5.97 9.81
CA TRP A 234 -19.36 6.33 11.14
C TRP A 234 -18.52 7.38 11.89
N PRO A 235 -17.16 7.31 11.88
CA PRO A 235 -16.33 8.32 12.54
C PRO A 235 -16.48 9.74 11.98
N ALA A 236 -16.92 9.91 10.73
CA ALA A 236 -17.05 11.22 10.09
C ALA A 236 -18.17 12.09 10.71
N PHE A 237 -19.20 11.45 11.29
CA PHE A 237 -20.37 12.11 11.88
C PHE A 237 -20.12 12.63 13.30
N ALA A 238 -19.06 12.18 13.96
CA ALA A 238 -18.67 12.74 15.26
C ALA A 238 -18.09 14.16 15.08
N GLY A 239 -18.33 15.07 16.03
CA GLY A 239 -17.86 16.46 15.97
C GLY A 239 -16.32 16.63 15.97
N GLY A 240 -15.86 17.80 15.50
CA GLY A 240 -14.47 18.27 15.58
C GLY A 240 -13.59 18.05 14.33
N GLY A 241 -12.58 18.91 14.15
CA GLY A 241 -11.44 18.76 13.23
C GLY A 241 -11.75 18.87 11.72
N SER A 242 -11.11 19.83 11.05
CA SER A 242 -10.92 19.84 9.60
C SER A 242 -9.44 19.65 9.31
N TRP A 243 -9.11 18.89 8.27
CA TRP A 243 -7.75 18.73 7.80
C TRP A 243 -7.71 19.02 6.30
N CYS A 244 -6.73 19.81 5.87
CA CYS A 244 -6.54 20.16 4.47
C CYS A 244 -5.13 19.77 4.03
N PRO A 245 -4.98 19.02 2.92
CA PRO A 245 -3.67 18.67 2.41
C PRO A 245 -2.95 19.90 1.85
N SER A 246 -1.65 19.98 2.08
CA SER A 246 -0.76 20.86 1.32
C SER A 246 -0.63 20.39 -0.14
N LEU A 247 -0.29 21.30 -1.05
CA LEU A 247 -0.04 20.96 -2.46
C LEU A 247 1.01 19.86 -2.63
N ARG A 248 2.06 19.89 -1.80
CA ARG A 248 3.11 18.87 -1.79
C ARG A 248 2.56 17.48 -1.42
N GLN A 249 1.75 17.41 -0.36
CA GLN A 249 1.08 16.15 0.02
C GLN A 249 0.13 15.67 -1.08
N GLY A 250 -0.58 16.59 -1.74
CA GLY A 250 -1.40 16.28 -2.93
C GLY A 250 -0.60 15.66 -4.07
N GLY A 251 0.59 16.19 -4.38
CA GLY A 251 1.48 15.63 -5.40
C GLY A 251 1.97 14.21 -5.06
N VAL A 252 2.35 13.98 -3.79
CA VAL A 252 2.75 12.64 -3.32
C VAL A 252 1.58 11.66 -3.37
N ALA A 253 0.37 12.12 -3.02
CA ALA A 253 -0.86 11.32 -3.13
C ALA A 253 -1.20 10.97 -4.58
N ALA A 254 -1.04 11.91 -5.52
CA ALA A 254 -1.20 11.64 -6.94
C ALA A 254 -0.22 10.55 -7.41
N GLY A 255 1.03 10.58 -6.94
CA GLY A 255 1.99 9.51 -7.19
C GLY A 255 1.51 8.13 -6.73
N HIS A 256 0.96 8.03 -5.51
CA HIS A 256 0.34 6.78 -5.02
C HIS A 256 -0.84 6.36 -5.90
N GLY A 257 -1.66 7.32 -6.35
CA GLY A 257 -2.79 7.02 -7.20
C GLY A 257 -2.41 6.53 -8.59
N ILE A 258 -1.35 7.07 -9.19
CA ILE A 258 -0.81 6.61 -10.48
C ILE A 258 -0.27 5.19 -10.36
N VAL A 259 0.43 4.86 -9.26
CA VAL A 259 0.87 3.48 -8.98
C VAL A 259 -0.34 2.56 -8.85
N GLY A 260 -1.33 2.93 -8.02
CA GLY A 260 -2.56 2.15 -7.82
C GLY A 260 -3.36 1.91 -9.11
N ALA A 261 -3.49 2.92 -9.96
CA ALA A 261 -4.13 2.80 -11.26
C ALA A 261 -3.37 1.82 -12.18
N GLY A 262 -2.03 1.88 -12.19
CA GLY A 262 -1.22 0.91 -12.94
C GLY A 262 -1.41 -0.53 -12.43
N GLN A 263 -1.48 -0.73 -11.11
CA GLN A 263 -1.72 -2.05 -10.51
C GLN A 263 -3.10 -2.59 -10.89
N ALA A 264 -4.12 -1.74 -10.88
CA ALA A 264 -5.46 -2.09 -11.32
C ALA A 264 -5.52 -2.39 -12.83
N ALA A 265 -4.79 -1.64 -13.66
CA ALA A 265 -4.68 -1.90 -15.09
C ALA A 265 -4.04 -3.27 -15.37
N LEU A 266 -2.96 -3.60 -14.65
CA LEU A 266 -2.36 -4.93 -14.71
C LEU A 266 -3.34 -6.02 -14.27
N PHE A 267 -4.09 -5.79 -13.19
CA PHE A 267 -5.13 -6.72 -12.74
C PHE A 267 -6.20 -6.96 -13.83
N VAL A 268 -6.69 -5.90 -14.48
CA VAL A 268 -7.63 -6.02 -15.60
C VAL A 268 -7.02 -6.85 -16.73
N LEU A 269 -5.81 -6.48 -17.19
CA LEU A 269 -5.14 -7.09 -18.34
C LEU A 269 -4.83 -8.58 -18.12
N VAL A 270 -4.46 -8.97 -16.90
CA VAL A 270 -3.98 -10.32 -16.59
C VAL A 270 -5.10 -11.22 -16.07
N VAL A 271 -6.01 -10.69 -15.24
CA VAL A 271 -7.02 -11.50 -14.50
C VAL A 271 -8.40 -11.41 -15.11
N LEU A 272 -8.84 -10.21 -15.53
CA LEU A 272 -10.19 -10.03 -16.07
C LEU A 272 -10.27 -10.24 -17.59
N THR A 273 -9.14 -10.17 -18.28
CA THR A 273 -9.02 -10.52 -19.71
C THR A 273 -8.02 -11.65 -19.93
N PRO A 274 -8.21 -12.83 -19.30
CA PRO A 274 -7.24 -13.91 -19.43
C PRO A 274 -7.23 -14.46 -20.86
N ALA A 275 -6.03 -14.78 -21.36
CA ALA A 275 -5.84 -15.42 -22.66
C ALA A 275 -6.08 -16.95 -22.63
N GLY A 276 -6.39 -17.52 -21.46
CA GLY A 276 -6.57 -18.95 -21.22
C GLY A 276 -8.02 -19.36 -20.99
N THR A 277 -8.21 -20.63 -20.61
CA THR A 277 -9.51 -21.22 -20.25
C THR A 277 -9.81 -21.14 -18.76
N LEU A 278 -8.81 -20.78 -17.94
CA LEU A 278 -8.99 -20.61 -16.50
C LEU A 278 -10.10 -19.62 -16.19
N THR A 279 -10.94 -19.99 -15.23
CA THR A 279 -11.90 -19.07 -14.65
C THR A 279 -11.16 -17.91 -13.97
N PRO A 280 -11.73 -16.69 -13.94
CA PRO A 280 -11.09 -15.56 -13.26
C PRO A 280 -10.80 -15.83 -11.78
N ILE A 281 -11.58 -16.68 -11.11
CA ILE A 281 -11.33 -17.14 -9.74
C ILE A 281 -9.99 -17.88 -9.68
N ALA A 282 -9.80 -18.91 -10.52
CA ALA A 282 -8.58 -19.70 -10.55
C ALA A 282 -7.36 -18.85 -10.93
N ALA A 283 -7.50 -17.96 -11.92
CA ALA A 283 -6.45 -17.04 -12.33
C ALA A 283 -6.06 -16.07 -11.19
N SER A 284 -7.03 -15.61 -10.39
CA SER A 284 -6.75 -14.66 -9.30
C SER A 284 -6.06 -15.28 -8.08
N ALA A 285 -6.01 -16.61 -7.93
CA ALA A 285 -5.52 -17.27 -6.72
C ALA A 285 -4.11 -16.82 -6.26
N PRO A 286 -3.10 -16.66 -7.15
CA PRO A 286 -1.79 -16.14 -6.75
C PRO A 286 -1.84 -14.74 -6.15
N LEU A 287 -2.76 -13.89 -6.60
CA LEU A 287 -2.96 -12.53 -6.06
C LEU A 287 -3.68 -12.59 -4.72
N LEU A 288 -4.71 -13.44 -4.61
CA LEU A 288 -5.48 -13.60 -3.38
C LEU A 288 -4.60 -14.08 -2.21
N LEU A 289 -3.63 -14.96 -2.48
CA LEU A 289 -2.65 -15.42 -1.50
C LEU A 289 -1.51 -14.41 -1.30
N GLY A 290 -1.07 -13.79 -2.39
CA GLY A 290 0.08 -12.91 -2.43
C GLY A 290 -0.05 -11.65 -1.60
N ILE A 291 -1.23 -11.02 -1.62
CA ILE A 291 -1.51 -9.79 -0.87
C ILE A 291 -1.35 -9.99 0.64
N PRO A 292 -2.03 -10.95 1.30
CA PRO A 292 -1.82 -11.24 2.73
C PRO A 292 -0.37 -11.56 3.09
N LEU A 293 0.32 -12.32 2.24
CA LEU A 293 1.73 -12.67 2.47
C LEU A 293 2.64 -11.43 2.40
N THR A 294 2.39 -10.55 1.43
CA THR A 294 3.12 -9.28 1.28
C THR A 294 2.90 -8.38 2.49
N GLU A 295 1.66 -8.22 2.94
CA GLU A 295 1.32 -7.45 4.14
C GLU A 295 2.03 -8.02 5.37
N LEU A 296 1.95 -9.34 5.59
CA LEU A 296 2.61 -9.98 6.73
C LEU A 296 4.13 -9.80 6.67
N MET A 297 4.73 -9.94 5.50
CA MET A 297 6.16 -9.72 5.27
C MET A 297 6.54 -8.27 5.59
N LEU A 298 5.79 -7.27 5.12
CA LEU A 298 6.05 -5.86 5.39
C LEU A 298 5.94 -5.54 6.88
N LEU A 299 4.91 -6.06 7.56
CA LEU A 299 4.75 -5.89 9.01
C LEU A 299 5.89 -6.54 9.79
N GLN A 300 6.30 -7.76 9.41
CA GLN A 300 7.45 -8.42 10.01
C GLN A 300 8.73 -7.63 9.80
N HIS A 301 8.93 -7.08 8.60
CA HIS A 301 10.08 -6.26 8.26
C HIS A 301 10.14 -4.98 9.08
N GLN A 302 9.07 -4.17 9.05
CA GLN A 302 8.96 -2.92 9.83
C GLN A 302 9.22 -3.15 11.31
N ARG A 303 8.66 -4.23 11.85
CA ARG A 303 8.85 -4.60 13.24
C ARG A 303 10.30 -4.97 13.56
N ARG A 304 10.93 -5.81 12.74
CA ARG A 304 12.34 -6.19 12.93
C ARG A 304 13.28 -4.98 12.83
N VAL A 305 12.95 -4.02 11.97
CA VAL A 305 13.66 -2.73 11.87
C VAL A 305 13.46 -1.90 13.13
N ALA A 306 12.24 -1.77 13.65
CA ALA A 306 11.95 -1.07 14.90
C ALA A 306 12.68 -1.72 16.10
N ASP A 307 12.59 -3.04 16.24
CA ASP A 307 13.36 -3.82 17.22
C ASP A 307 14.88 -3.56 17.10
N GLY A 308 15.37 -3.45 15.87
CA GLY A 308 16.77 -3.14 15.58
C GLY A 308 17.18 -1.75 16.06
N ARG A 309 16.32 -0.76 15.81
CA ARG A 309 16.53 0.63 16.26
C ARG A 309 16.51 0.75 17.78
N GLU A 310 15.64 0.01 18.44
CA GLU A 310 15.57 0.03 19.91
C GLU A 310 16.78 -0.62 20.58
N ARG A 311 17.37 -1.66 19.97
CA ARG A 311 18.50 -2.41 20.55
C ARG A 311 19.87 -1.88 20.16
N ALA A 312 20.00 -1.28 18.98
CA ALA A 312 21.31 -0.86 18.48
C ALA A 312 21.73 0.49 19.08
N ALA A 313 22.64 0.44 20.05
CA ALA A 313 23.25 1.65 20.61
C ALA A 313 24.19 2.36 19.61
N GLN A 314 24.61 1.68 18.53
CA GLN A 314 25.52 2.21 17.52
C GLN A 314 24.96 2.01 16.11
N ARG A 315 25.18 3.00 15.24
CA ARG A 315 24.75 2.99 13.84
C ARG A 315 25.30 1.79 13.05
N ALA A 316 26.58 1.45 13.23
CA ALA A 316 27.19 0.31 12.53
C ALA A 316 26.50 -1.03 12.86
N THR A 317 26.14 -1.25 14.13
CA THR A 317 25.39 -2.42 14.56
C THR A 317 24.00 -2.45 13.96
N PHE A 318 23.33 -1.29 13.90
CA PHE A 318 22.02 -1.17 13.25
C PHE A 318 22.10 -1.48 11.75
N GLU A 319 23.11 -0.98 11.04
CA GLU A 319 23.29 -1.23 9.60
C GLU A 319 23.55 -2.72 9.29
N LEU A 320 24.36 -3.41 10.11
CA LEU A 320 24.56 -4.86 9.99
C LEU A 320 23.26 -5.64 10.23
N HIS A 321 22.50 -5.26 11.26
CA HIS A 321 21.20 -5.86 11.56
C HIS A 321 20.18 -5.61 10.44
N LEU A 322 20.14 -4.38 9.91
CA LEU A 322 19.29 -4.00 8.78
C LEU A 322 19.65 -4.83 7.54
N ARG A 323 20.93 -5.01 7.21
CA ARG A 323 21.36 -5.87 6.09
C ARG A 323 20.86 -7.30 6.25
N ARG A 324 20.94 -7.87 7.46
CA ARG A 324 20.45 -9.22 7.75
C ARG A 324 18.93 -9.32 7.59
N ILE A 325 18.17 -8.38 8.13
CA ILE A 325 16.71 -8.36 7.99
C ILE A 325 16.31 -8.16 6.53
N SER A 326 16.98 -7.25 5.83
CA SER A 326 16.71 -6.96 4.42
C SER A 326 16.86 -8.20 3.55
N TRP A 327 17.84 -9.06 3.83
CA TRP A 327 17.97 -10.36 3.17
C TRP A 327 16.79 -11.29 3.44
N LEU A 328 16.31 -11.37 4.68
CA LEU A 328 15.14 -12.18 5.02
C LEU A 328 13.86 -11.67 4.33
N THR A 329 13.73 -10.35 4.15
CA THR A 329 12.62 -9.73 3.43
C THR A 329 12.78 -9.85 1.90
N ALA A 330 14.02 -9.94 1.39
CA ALA A 330 14.30 -10.12 -0.03
C ALA A 330 13.86 -11.49 -0.57
N VAL A 331 14.01 -12.55 0.23
CA VAL A 331 13.64 -13.92 -0.18
C VAL A 331 12.20 -14.03 -0.69
N PRO A 332 11.16 -13.64 0.08
CA PRO A 332 9.78 -13.68 -0.40
C PRO A 332 9.50 -12.73 -1.57
N LEU A 333 10.26 -11.63 -1.72
CA LEU A 333 10.15 -10.74 -2.90
C LEU A 333 10.72 -11.39 -4.17
N VAL A 334 11.66 -12.32 -4.07
CA VAL A 334 12.21 -13.02 -5.24
C VAL A 334 11.46 -14.33 -5.53
N ALA A 335 10.77 -14.90 -4.54
CA ALA A 335 10.04 -16.17 -4.66
C ALA A 335 9.04 -16.29 -5.83
N PRO A 336 8.33 -15.23 -6.27
CA PRO A 336 7.44 -15.32 -7.44
C PRO A 336 8.15 -15.71 -8.73
N MET A 337 9.45 -15.43 -8.87
CA MET A 337 10.23 -15.74 -10.06
C MET A 337 10.39 -17.26 -10.30
N PRO A 338 10.97 -18.06 -9.39
CA PRO A 338 11.06 -19.51 -9.58
C PRO A 338 9.68 -20.17 -9.64
N ALA A 339 8.68 -19.65 -8.92
CA ALA A 339 7.30 -20.15 -9.00
C ALA A 339 6.71 -19.94 -10.40
N ALA A 340 6.88 -18.75 -10.99
CA ALA A 340 6.44 -18.47 -12.35
C ALA A 340 7.18 -19.34 -13.38
N LEU A 341 8.50 -19.51 -13.24
CA LEU A 341 9.28 -20.40 -14.11
C LEU A 341 8.80 -21.86 -14.04
N ALA A 342 8.52 -22.36 -12.83
CA ALA A 342 7.96 -23.69 -12.65
C ALA A 342 6.58 -23.83 -13.30
N LEU A 343 5.70 -22.84 -13.15
CA LEU A 343 4.38 -22.82 -13.78
C LEU A 343 4.47 -22.82 -15.30
N VAL A 344 5.37 -22.04 -15.89
CA VAL A 344 5.63 -22.05 -17.33
C VAL A 344 6.11 -23.42 -17.80
N TRP A 345 7.07 -24.01 -17.08
CA TRP A 345 7.65 -25.30 -17.44
C TRP A 345 6.65 -26.46 -17.33
N LEU A 346 5.85 -26.47 -16.26
CA LEU A 346 4.90 -27.55 -15.99
C LEU A 346 3.68 -27.51 -16.91
N ALA A 347 3.23 -26.33 -17.28
CA ALA A 347 1.90 -26.22 -17.85
C ALA A 347 1.84 -26.41 -19.37
N SER A 348 2.92 -26.10 -20.12
CA SER A 348 2.97 -26.19 -21.61
C SER A 348 1.69 -25.71 -22.33
N SER A 349 0.92 -24.82 -21.70
CA SER A 349 -0.46 -24.46 -22.07
C SER A 349 -0.69 -22.97 -21.77
N SER A 350 -1.70 -22.39 -22.42
CA SER A 350 -2.13 -21.00 -22.19
C SER A 350 -2.45 -20.71 -20.73
N ASP A 351 -3.03 -21.68 -20.01
CA ASP A 351 -3.37 -21.57 -18.59
C ASP A 351 -2.13 -21.47 -17.69
N GLY A 352 -1.07 -22.17 -18.06
CA GLY A 352 0.25 -22.02 -17.44
C GLY A 352 0.80 -20.61 -17.48
N TRP A 353 0.75 -20.02 -18.66
CA TRP A 353 1.20 -18.64 -18.89
C TRP A 353 0.36 -17.63 -18.12
N VAL A 354 -0.96 -17.84 -18.02
CA VAL A 354 -1.85 -17.01 -17.20
C VAL A 354 -1.48 -17.10 -15.72
N LEU A 355 -1.27 -18.30 -15.17
CA LEU A 355 -0.88 -18.48 -13.77
C LEU A 355 0.51 -17.89 -13.48
N ALA A 356 1.46 -18.04 -14.41
CA ALA A 356 2.78 -17.42 -14.29
C ALA A 356 2.69 -15.89 -14.28
N ALA A 357 1.90 -15.30 -15.18
CA ALA A 357 1.65 -13.86 -15.22
C ALA A 357 0.98 -13.36 -13.94
N CYS A 358 -0.03 -14.07 -13.42
CA CYS A 358 -0.68 -13.73 -12.15
C CYS A 358 0.30 -13.81 -10.96
N THR A 359 1.19 -14.80 -10.96
CA THR A 359 2.23 -14.96 -9.93
C THR A 359 3.25 -13.84 -9.99
N LEU A 360 3.72 -13.46 -11.18
CA LEU A 360 4.63 -12.32 -11.37
C LEU A 360 3.94 -11.00 -11.00
N LEU A 361 2.64 -10.84 -11.32
CA LEU A 361 1.87 -9.66 -10.96
C LEU A 361 1.81 -9.47 -9.43
N THR A 362 1.60 -10.56 -8.68
CA THR A 362 1.71 -10.53 -7.21
C THR A 362 3.04 -9.94 -6.76
N GLY A 363 4.14 -10.40 -7.32
CA GLY A 363 5.46 -9.93 -6.94
C GLY A 363 5.75 -8.49 -7.39
N ILE A 364 5.29 -8.08 -8.58
CA ILE A 364 5.38 -6.68 -9.04
C ILE A 364 4.60 -5.76 -8.10
N ASN A 365 3.41 -6.18 -7.66
CA ASN A 365 2.63 -5.42 -6.69
C ASN A 365 3.37 -5.28 -5.36
N ALA A 366 3.98 -6.36 -4.86
CA ALA A 366 4.79 -6.33 -3.65
C ALA A 366 6.01 -5.40 -3.79
N ILE A 367 6.71 -5.46 -4.93
CA ILE A 367 7.83 -4.57 -5.24
C ILE A 367 7.38 -3.11 -5.29
N CYS A 368 6.26 -2.80 -5.95
CA CYS A 368 5.72 -1.45 -5.99
C CYS A 368 5.43 -0.91 -4.59
N LEU A 369 4.81 -1.71 -3.71
CA LEU A 369 4.55 -1.32 -2.33
C LEU A 369 5.84 -1.03 -1.56
N VAL A 370 6.88 -1.87 -1.72
CA VAL A 370 8.21 -1.62 -1.15
C VAL A 370 8.80 -0.31 -1.67
N LEU A 371 8.83 -0.11 -2.98
CA LEU A 371 9.41 1.09 -3.58
C LEU A 371 8.69 2.36 -3.12
N VAL A 372 7.36 2.33 -3.05
CA VAL A 372 6.55 3.44 -2.53
C VAL A 372 6.86 3.70 -1.05
N ALA A 373 6.91 2.65 -0.21
CA ALA A 373 7.25 2.77 1.21
C ALA A 373 8.65 3.39 1.44
N HIS A 374 9.59 3.15 0.51
CA HIS A 374 10.94 3.69 0.52
C HIS A 374 11.11 4.99 -0.29
N ARG A 375 10.01 5.72 -0.55
CA ARG A 375 9.99 7.02 -1.27
C ARG A 375 10.54 6.98 -2.70
N ARG A 376 10.56 5.81 -3.35
CA ARG A 376 10.96 5.61 -4.75
C ARG A 376 9.75 5.52 -5.68
N GLN A 377 8.84 6.49 -5.55
CA GLN A 377 7.56 6.48 -6.28
C GLN A 377 7.74 6.46 -7.81
N SER A 378 8.67 7.26 -8.35
CA SER A 378 8.92 7.32 -9.80
C SER A 378 9.33 5.95 -10.36
N THR A 379 10.14 5.19 -9.62
CA THR A 379 10.54 3.82 -10.00
C THR A 379 9.35 2.88 -9.96
N ALA A 380 8.47 2.99 -8.96
CA ALA A 380 7.26 2.19 -8.87
C ALA A 380 6.28 2.49 -10.01
N ILE A 381 6.11 3.77 -10.36
CA ILE A 381 5.31 4.23 -11.51
C ILE A 381 5.87 3.66 -12.80
N LEU A 382 7.18 3.82 -13.04
CA LEU A 382 7.82 3.30 -14.25
C LEU A 382 7.65 1.78 -14.34
N LEU A 383 7.90 1.05 -13.25
CA LEU A 383 7.75 -0.39 -13.19
C LEU A 383 6.33 -0.83 -13.58
N VAL A 384 5.32 -0.29 -12.90
CA VAL A 384 3.94 -0.77 -13.08
C VAL A 384 3.40 -0.44 -14.48
N TRP A 385 3.70 0.75 -15.00
CA TRP A 385 3.21 1.18 -16.31
C TRP A 385 4.01 0.60 -17.47
N LEU A 386 5.32 0.36 -17.30
CA LEU A 386 6.11 -0.39 -18.27
C LEU A 386 5.57 -1.83 -18.38
N SER A 387 5.32 -2.49 -17.25
CA SER A 387 4.71 -3.82 -17.26
C SER A 387 3.32 -3.79 -17.91
N ALA A 388 2.47 -2.81 -17.60
CA ALA A 388 1.14 -2.69 -18.20
C ALA A 388 1.22 -2.46 -19.72
N ALA A 389 2.13 -1.61 -20.19
CA ALA A 389 2.33 -1.34 -21.61
C ALA A 389 2.82 -2.58 -22.37
N LEU A 390 3.79 -3.32 -21.82
CA LEU A 390 4.30 -4.55 -22.43
C LEU A 390 3.21 -5.63 -22.53
N ILE A 391 2.41 -5.80 -21.47
CA ILE A 391 1.30 -6.75 -21.48
C ILE A 391 0.22 -6.30 -22.46
N ALA A 392 -0.20 -5.03 -22.42
CA ALA A 392 -1.22 -4.51 -23.34
C ALA A 392 -0.79 -4.63 -24.80
N MET A 393 0.48 -4.37 -25.12
CA MET A 393 1.03 -4.55 -26.46
C MET A 393 0.95 -6.03 -26.88
N GLY A 394 1.34 -6.96 -26.00
CA GLY A 394 1.23 -8.39 -26.29
C GLY A 394 -0.22 -8.86 -26.42
N THR A 395 -1.08 -8.52 -25.48
CA THR A 395 -2.43 -9.09 -25.42
C THR A 395 -3.41 -8.41 -26.38
N LEU A 396 -3.43 -7.08 -26.46
CA LEU A 396 -4.42 -6.37 -27.29
C LEU A 396 -4.03 -6.33 -28.76
N VAL A 397 -2.76 -6.02 -29.08
CA VAL A 397 -2.31 -5.91 -30.48
C VAL A 397 -2.28 -7.29 -31.13
N THR A 398 -1.74 -8.30 -30.44
CA THR A 398 -1.69 -9.65 -31.02
C THR A 398 -3.08 -10.29 -31.09
N ALA A 399 -3.95 -10.12 -30.09
CA ALA A 399 -5.29 -10.71 -30.15
C ALA A 399 -6.22 -10.09 -31.19
N THR A 400 -5.97 -8.84 -31.61
CA THR A 400 -6.75 -8.13 -32.63
C THR A 400 -6.22 -8.38 -34.04
N LEU A 401 -4.90 -8.38 -34.23
CA LEU A 401 -4.29 -8.57 -35.54
C LEU A 401 -4.11 -10.05 -35.92
N LEU A 402 -3.82 -10.92 -34.96
CA LEU A 402 -3.40 -12.30 -35.19
C LEU A 402 -3.99 -13.24 -34.10
N PRO A 403 -5.29 -13.56 -34.15
CA PRO A 403 -5.97 -14.35 -33.10
C PRO A 403 -5.36 -15.75 -32.89
N GLU A 404 -4.80 -16.34 -33.95
CA GLU A 404 -4.04 -17.61 -33.92
C GLU A 404 -2.82 -17.55 -32.96
N LEU A 405 -2.28 -16.35 -32.71
CA LEU A 405 -1.09 -16.13 -31.87
C LEU A 405 -1.40 -15.74 -30.43
N ARG A 406 -2.66 -15.81 -29.98
CA ARG A 406 -3.05 -15.44 -28.60
C ARG A 406 -2.30 -16.22 -27.52
N ALA A 407 -2.06 -17.52 -27.72
CA ALA A 407 -1.28 -18.32 -26.78
C ALA A 407 0.19 -17.89 -26.74
N ALA A 408 0.78 -17.56 -27.89
CA ALA A 408 2.15 -17.04 -27.98
C ALA A 408 2.27 -15.64 -27.34
N ALA A 409 1.25 -14.81 -27.46
CA ALA A 409 1.17 -13.50 -26.81
C ALA A 409 1.18 -13.59 -25.27
N ALA A 410 0.46 -14.57 -24.71
CA ALA A 410 0.49 -14.84 -23.26
C ALA A 410 1.90 -15.24 -22.81
N GLY A 411 2.59 -16.06 -23.60
CA GLY A 411 3.99 -16.41 -23.36
C GLY A 411 4.94 -15.21 -23.41
N ALA A 412 4.81 -14.37 -24.43
CA ALA A 412 5.59 -13.14 -24.57
C ALA A 412 5.34 -12.17 -23.40
N ALA A 413 4.09 -12.02 -22.95
CA ALA A 413 3.74 -11.18 -21.81
C ALA A 413 4.37 -11.68 -20.51
N ALA A 414 4.31 -12.98 -20.23
CA ALA A 414 4.94 -13.57 -19.05
C ALA A 414 6.48 -13.43 -19.09
N LEU A 415 7.11 -13.64 -20.25
CA LEU A 415 8.54 -13.43 -20.44
C LEU A 415 8.93 -11.96 -20.24
N ALA A 416 8.16 -11.02 -20.78
CA ALA A 416 8.38 -9.59 -20.59
C ALA A 416 8.28 -9.20 -19.10
N MET A 417 7.26 -9.71 -18.39
CA MET A 417 7.14 -9.51 -16.94
C MET A 417 8.35 -10.08 -16.20
N LEU A 418 8.81 -11.28 -16.55
CA LEU A 418 9.99 -11.91 -15.95
C LEU A 418 11.27 -11.06 -16.15
N CYS A 419 11.46 -10.52 -17.36
CA CYS A 419 12.60 -9.64 -17.69
C CYS A 419 12.58 -8.33 -16.89
N VAL A 420 11.40 -7.76 -16.63
CA VAL A 420 11.25 -6.54 -15.81
C VAL A 420 11.33 -6.86 -14.32
N TYR A 421 10.93 -8.07 -13.91
CA TYR A 421 10.85 -8.47 -12.51
C TYR A 421 12.19 -8.46 -11.80
N LEU A 422 13.21 -9.10 -12.39
CA LEU A 422 14.52 -9.27 -11.77
C LEU A 422 15.22 -7.93 -11.45
N PRO A 423 15.34 -6.98 -12.40
CA PRO A 423 15.92 -5.67 -12.09
C PRO A 423 15.07 -4.90 -11.07
N ALA A 424 13.74 -5.01 -11.14
CA ALA A 424 12.84 -4.38 -10.18
C ALA A 424 13.04 -4.92 -8.75
N ALA A 425 13.16 -6.24 -8.61
CA ALA A 425 13.44 -6.90 -7.34
C ALA A 425 14.80 -6.46 -6.78
N ALA A 426 15.84 -6.39 -7.61
CA ALA A 426 17.15 -5.89 -7.21
C ALA A 426 17.08 -4.44 -6.68
N VAL A 427 16.36 -3.55 -7.37
CA VAL A 427 16.17 -2.16 -6.93
C VAL A 427 15.37 -2.10 -5.61
N ALA A 428 14.36 -2.94 -5.45
CA ALA A 428 13.60 -3.03 -4.20
C ALA A 428 14.45 -3.50 -3.03
N VAL A 429 15.29 -4.53 -3.23
CA VAL A 429 16.22 -5.02 -2.22
C VAL A 429 17.25 -3.96 -1.86
N ALA A 430 17.76 -3.21 -2.84
CA ALA A 430 18.64 -2.07 -2.59
C ALA A 430 17.94 -0.98 -1.78
N ALA A 431 16.68 -0.67 -2.07
CA ALA A 431 15.88 0.31 -1.32
C ALA A 431 15.65 -0.13 0.14
N ILE A 432 15.35 -1.42 0.38
CA ILE A 432 15.16 -1.95 1.75
C ILE A 432 16.47 -1.88 2.56
N ARG A 433 17.62 -2.03 1.91
CA ARG A 433 18.94 -1.96 2.56
C ARG A 433 19.41 -0.55 2.86
N ASP A 434 18.81 0.45 2.21
CA ASP A 434 19.20 1.85 2.33
C ASP A 434 18.74 2.41 3.70
N PRO A 435 19.66 2.70 4.65
CA PRO A 435 19.28 3.20 5.97
C PRO A 435 18.55 4.55 5.90
N TRP A 436 18.85 5.36 4.88
CA TRP A 436 18.25 6.68 4.69
C TRP A 436 16.77 6.61 4.35
N SER A 437 16.33 5.51 3.74
CA SER A 437 14.94 5.31 3.36
C SER A 437 13.99 5.17 4.56
N TYR A 438 14.53 4.94 5.77
CA TYR A 438 13.76 4.84 7.01
C TYR A 438 13.76 6.15 7.83
N ARG A 439 14.39 7.23 7.33
CA ARG A 439 14.33 8.58 7.90
C ARG A 439 13.23 9.37 7.20
#